data_AF-B0WCL1-F1
#
_entry.id   AF-B0WCL1-F1
#
_cell.length_a   1.000
_cell.length_b   1.000
_cell.length_c   1.000
_cell.angle_alpha   90.00
_cell.angle_beta   90.00
_cell.angle_gamma   90.00
#
_symmetry.space_group_name_H-M   'P 1'
#
loop_
_entity.id
_entity.type
_entity.pdbx_description
1 polymer ?
#
loop_
_entity_poly.entity_id
_entity_poly.type
_entity_poly.pdbx_seq_one_letter_code
_entity_poly.pdbx_strand_id
1 'polypeptide(L)'
;MGTKLVLGLCNEIPSGLAQHRQSAESIDLHGNLMERFFGQDVGTASQLKALNLSYNLLKDDLQAIGNQVQEIDLTYNQLRYVMVPRDNPSCKYGSLGTNGLCCIQSSAPYADRVIRYNKRQHEALQNSSMHQQRGPNCANYKPSPCDGDDNKVYEVANAAANDVQSLVAQDKEALQGILNQQRYLLENKQNEKARIENENNQLQTTLNDLTGYIGKLYQDDGFKVPAKPDEQLKQIFTKRDADNKATLEQVIEEERKLQNLQEDIAKIEEELQDLDYRKERLLGDINARNATVVEHEKKIKELQEKIDKRG
;
A
#
# COMPACT_ATOMS: atom_id res chain seq x y z
N MET A 1 15.37 -39.03 -22.96
CA MET A 1 15.42 -37.54 -22.98
C MET A 1 15.66 -37.07 -21.56
N GLY A 2 16.74 -36.33 -21.30
CA GLY A 2 17.00 -35.76 -19.97
C GLY A 2 16.28 -34.43 -19.82
N THR A 3 15.57 -34.22 -18.71
CA THR A 3 14.89 -32.97 -18.41
C THR A 3 15.70 -32.22 -17.35
N LYS A 4 16.36 -31.12 -17.74
CA LYS A 4 17.01 -30.21 -16.78
C LYS A 4 15.93 -29.28 -16.22
N LEU A 5 15.67 -29.38 -14.92
CA LEU A 5 14.71 -28.53 -14.23
C LEU A 5 15.51 -27.52 -13.40
N VAL A 6 15.66 -26.30 -13.93
CA VAL A 6 16.20 -25.17 -13.17
C VAL A 6 15.03 -24.55 -12.44
N LEU A 7 15.01 -24.61 -11.11
CA LEU A 7 13.86 -24.15 -10.36
C LEU A 7 14.22 -22.89 -9.56
N GLY A 8 13.60 -21.77 -9.96
CA GLY A 8 13.94 -20.44 -9.45
C GLY A 8 13.57 -20.29 -7.98
N LEU A 9 14.57 -20.05 -7.14
CA LEU A 9 14.51 -19.49 -5.78
C LEU A 9 13.46 -20.06 -4.79
N CYS A 10 12.88 -21.23 -5.05
CA CYS A 10 11.89 -21.85 -4.18
C CYS A 10 12.47 -23.11 -3.54
N ASN A 11 12.32 -23.23 -2.22
CA ASN A 11 12.74 -24.38 -1.41
C ASN A 11 11.89 -25.65 -1.62
N GLU A 12 11.12 -25.72 -2.72
CA GLU A 12 10.21 -26.82 -3.02
C GLU A 12 10.39 -27.29 -4.46
N ILE A 13 10.30 -28.60 -4.66
CA ILE A 13 10.23 -29.20 -5.99
C ILE A 13 8.98 -28.64 -6.69
N PRO A 14 9.09 -28.04 -7.89
CA PRO A 14 7.96 -27.43 -8.55
C PRO A 14 6.92 -28.52 -8.81
N SER A 15 5.65 -28.20 -8.61
CA SER A 15 4.51 -29.09 -8.88
C SER A 15 4.50 -29.64 -10.31
N GLY A 16 5.23 -29.01 -11.24
CA GLY A 16 5.51 -29.50 -12.60
C GLY A 16 6.31 -30.80 -12.69
N LEU A 17 7.07 -31.18 -11.65
CA LEU A 17 7.78 -32.46 -11.63
C LEU A 17 6.78 -33.63 -11.67
N ALA A 18 5.59 -33.46 -11.10
CA ALA A 18 4.51 -34.45 -11.15
C ALA A 18 4.04 -34.80 -12.58
N GLN A 19 4.08 -33.86 -13.52
CA GLN A 19 3.67 -34.09 -14.91
C GLN A 19 4.68 -34.92 -15.72
N HIS A 20 5.96 -34.92 -15.32
CA HIS A 20 7.03 -35.64 -16.03
C HIS A 20 7.53 -36.90 -15.29
N ARG A 21 6.97 -37.20 -14.09
CA ARG A 21 7.35 -38.34 -13.25
C ARG A 21 7.33 -39.69 -13.99
N GLN A 22 6.39 -39.93 -14.90
CA GLN A 22 6.24 -41.27 -15.50
C GLN A 22 7.17 -41.56 -16.69
N SER A 23 7.81 -40.54 -17.29
CA SER A 23 8.63 -40.70 -18.51
C SER A 23 10.08 -40.25 -18.38
N ALA A 24 10.46 -39.57 -17.29
CA ALA A 24 11.81 -39.08 -17.09
C ALA A 24 12.78 -40.23 -16.74
N GLU A 25 13.85 -40.37 -17.55
CA GLU A 25 14.95 -41.30 -17.27
C GLU A 25 16.07 -40.65 -16.44
N SER A 26 16.19 -39.32 -16.48
CA SER A 26 17.18 -38.56 -15.73
C SER A 26 16.58 -37.24 -15.26
N ILE A 27 16.79 -36.92 -13.98
CA ILE A 27 16.39 -35.67 -13.35
C ILE A 27 17.65 -34.94 -12.87
N ASP A 28 17.82 -33.71 -13.32
CA ASP A 28 18.93 -32.85 -12.95
C ASP A 28 18.47 -31.63 -12.16
N LEU A 29 18.86 -31.57 -10.90
CA LEU A 29 18.54 -30.55 -9.90
C LEU A 29 19.82 -29.95 -9.28
N HIS A 30 20.95 -30.02 -9.98
CA HIS A 30 22.21 -29.45 -9.48
C HIS A 30 22.11 -27.94 -9.24
N GLY A 31 22.89 -27.43 -8.28
CA GLY A 31 23.13 -26.00 -8.12
C GLY A 31 21.92 -25.20 -7.65
N ASN A 32 21.01 -25.83 -6.90
CA ASN A 32 19.88 -25.16 -6.25
C ASN A 32 20.17 -24.93 -4.76
N LEU A 33 19.23 -24.35 -4.02
CA LEU A 33 19.37 -24.09 -2.57
C LEU A 33 18.56 -25.07 -1.72
N MET A 34 18.37 -26.30 -2.19
CA MET A 34 17.47 -27.26 -1.53
C MET A 34 18.03 -27.68 -0.18
N GLU A 35 17.30 -27.42 0.90
CA GLU A 35 17.67 -27.88 2.25
C GLU A 35 17.11 -29.27 2.59
N ARG A 36 16.08 -29.71 1.86
CA ARG A 36 15.39 -31.00 2.04
C ARG A 36 15.00 -31.61 0.69
N PHE A 37 14.99 -32.94 0.63
CA PHE A 37 14.51 -33.73 -0.50
C PHE A 37 13.92 -35.04 0.04
N PHE A 38 12.69 -35.40 -0.36
CA PHE A 38 12.04 -36.62 0.10
C PHE A 38 12.05 -37.66 -1.03
N GLY A 39 12.43 -38.91 -0.73
CA GLY A 39 12.45 -39.98 -1.74
C GLY A 39 11.09 -40.22 -2.42
N GLN A 40 10.00 -39.86 -1.75
CA GLN A 40 8.62 -39.86 -2.28
C GLN A 40 8.46 -38.95 -3.51
N ASP A 41 9.27 -37.90 -3.61
CA ASP A 41 9.20 -36.91 -4.69
C ASP A 41 9.56 -37.50 -6.07
N VAL A 42 10.32 -38.59 -6.06
CA VAL A 42 10.73 -39.38 -7.23
C VAL A 42 10.29 -40.85 -7.14
N GLY A 43 9.65 -41.26 -6.03
CA GLY A 43 9.29 -42.65 -5.76
C GLY A 43 8.30 -43.26 -6.76
N THR A 44 7.46 -42.43 -7.41
CA THR A 44 6.52 -42.88 -8.44
C THR A 44 7.08 -42.80 -9.87
N ALA A 45 8.34 -42.39 -10.04
CA ALA A 45 8.98 -42.24 -11.34
C ALA A 45 9.64 -43.55 -11.78
N SER A 46 8.84 -44.49 -12.31
CA SER A 46 9.27 -45.87 -12.60
C SER A 46 10.37 -46.02 -13.66
N GLN A 47 10.58 -44.99 -14.49
CA GLN A 47 11.61 -44.98 -15.54
C GLN A 47 12.90 -44.24 -15.14
N LEU A 48 12.94 -43.64 -13.94
CA LEU A 48 14.06 -42.81 -13.50
C LEU A 48 15.29 -43.67 -13.21
N LYS A 49 16.38 -43.41 -13.92
CA LYS A 49 17.67 -44.11 -13.78
C LYS A 49 18.75 -43.22 -13.16
N ALA A 50 18.73 -41.91 -13.41
CA ALA A 50 19.75 -40.98 -12.93
C ALA A 50 19.15 -39.77 -12.18
N LEU A 51 19.74 -39.40 -11.05
CA LEU A 51 19.33 -38.25 -10.24
C LEU A 51 20.54 -37.43 -9.82
N ASN A 52 20.58 -36.15 -10.23
CA ASN A 52 21.63 -35.22 -9.81
C ASN A 52 21.07 -34.17 -8.84
N LEU A 53 21.54 -34.18 -7.61
CA LEU A 53 21.22 -33.23 -6.54
C LEU A 53 22.47 -32.49 -6.05
N SER A 54 23.57 -32.54 -6.81
CA SER A 54 24.84 -31.92 -6.40
C SER A 54 24.70 -30.41 -6.20
N TYR A 55 25.56 -29.82 -5.38
CA TYR A 55 25.56 -28.37 -5.09
C TYR A 55 24.20 -27.87 -4.59
N ASN A 56 23.72 -28.46 -3.49
CA ASN A 56 22.52 -28.04 -2.76
C ASN A 56 22.85 -27.90 -1.26
N LEU A 57 21.85 -27.63 -0.41
CA LEU A 57 22.00 -27.44 1.04
C LEU A 57 21.41 -28.60 1.86
N LEU A 58 21.27 -29.80 1.27
CA LEU A 58 20.57 -30.93 1.89
C LEU A 58 21.25 -31.33 3.19
N LYS A 59 20.55 -31.24 4.32
CA LYS A 59 21.12 -31.40 5.68
C LYS A 59 20.57 -32.58 6.49
N ASP A 60 19.38 -33.06 6.12
CA ASP A 60 18.69 -34.18 6.78
C ASP A 60 18.91 -35.47 5.97
N ASP A 61 19.03 -36.63 6.62
CA ASP A 61 19.30 -37.92 5.94
C ASP A 61 18.24 -38.21 4.86
N LEU A 62 18.69 -38.54 3.66
CA LEU A 62 17.79 -38.92 2.57
C LEU A 62 17.28 -40.35 2.80
N GLN A 63 15.95 -40.50 2.83
CA GLN A 63 15.30 -41.80 2.97
C GLN A 63 14.48 -42.16 1.73
N ALA A 64 14.48 -43.46 1.40
CA ALA A 64 13.57 -44.07 0.44
C ALA A 64 13.67 -43.50 -1.00
N ILE A 65 14.89 -43.23 -1.47
CA ILE A 65 15.14 -43.00 -2.89
C ILE A 65 14.80 -44.30 -3.63
N GLY A 66 13.91 -44.23 -4.60
CA GLY A 66 13.34 -45.41 -5.26
C GLY A 66 14.39 -46.38 -5.80
N ASN A 67 14.07 -47.68 -5.77
CA ASN A 67 14.97 -48.76 -6.20
C ASN A 67 15.33 -48.70 -7.69
N GLN A 68 14.58 -47.95 -8.48
CA GLN A 68 14.81 -47.74 -9.91
C GLN A 68 16.04 -46.86 -10.22
N VAL A 69 16.46 -46.00 -9.29
CA VAL A 69 17.56 -45.05 -9.52
C VAL A 69 18.90 -45.78 -9.45
N GLN A 70 19.62 -45.79 -10.57
CA GLN A 70 20.89 -46.48 -10.73
C GLN A 70 22.07 -45.56 -10.40
N GLU A 71 21.97 -44.29 -10.78
CA GLU A 71 23.01 -43.27 -10.61
C GLU A 71 22.47 -42.11 -9.78
N ILE A 72 23.20 -41.75 -8.73
CA ILE A 72 22.88 -40.61 -7.89
C ILE A 72 24.11 -39.76 -7.60
N ASP A 73 24.03 -38.46 -7.88
CA ASP A 73 25.05 -37.49 -7.49
C ASP A 73 24.52 -36.59 -6.36
N LEU A 74 25.18 -36.67 -5.21
CA LEU A 74 24.87 -35.93 -3.98
C LEU A 74 26.02 -35.01 -3.55
N THR A 75 27.04 -34.86 -4.39
CA THR A 75 28.24 -34.11 -4.04
C THR A 75 27.91 -32.67 -3.65
N TYR A 76 28.68 -32.08 -2.75
CA TYR A 76 28.48 -30.69 -2.31
C TYR A 76 27.11 -30.40 -1.68
N ASN A 77 26.66 -31.30 -0.80
CA ASN A 77 25.54 -31.11 0.13
C ASN A 77 26.03 -31.13 1.59
N GLN A 78 25.11 -31.05 2.57
CA GLN A 78 25.38 -31.13 4.01
C GLN A 78 24.99 -32.49 4.64
N LEU A 79 24.72 -33.50 3.80
CA LEU A 79 24.26 -34.84 4.21
C LEU A 79 25.34 -35.62 4.96
N ARG A 80 24.93 -36.36 6.00
CA ARG A 80 25.80 -37.29 6.73
C ARG A 80 25.65 -38.73 6.26
N TYR A 81 24.41 -39.18 6.05
CA TYR A 81 24.11 -40.53 5.56
C TYR A 81 22.97 -40.50 4.53
N VAL A 82 22.91 -41.54 3.70
CA VAL A 82 21.85 -41.74 2.69
C VAL A 82 21.39 -43.18 2.80
N MET A 83 20.09 -43.39 3.00
CA MET A 83 19.48 -44.73 3.07
C MET A 83 18.81 -45.08 1.75
N VAL A 84 19.30 -46.13 1.11
CA VAL A 84 18.72 -46.73 -0.10
C VAL A 84 18.25 -48.16 0.15
N PRO A 85 17.26 -48.68 -0.60
CA PRO A 85 16.92 -50.10 -0.58
C PRO A 85 18.13 -50.99 -0.90
N ARG A 86 18.24 -52.18 -0.29
CA ARG A 86 19.35 -53.13 -0.49
C ARG A 86 19.59 -53.46 -1.97
N ASP A 87 18.54 -53.55 -2.77
CA ASP A 87 18.63 -53.95 -4.17
C ASP A 87 19.05 -52.80 -5.11
N ASN A 88 19.35 -51.61 -4.55
CA ASN A 88 19.85 -50.49 -5.34
C ASN A 88 21.31 -50.76 -5.79
N PRO A 89 21.62 -50.67 -7.10
CA PRO A 89 22.96 -51.00 -7.64
C PRO A 89 24.08 -50.07 -7.16
N SER A 90 23.76 -48.89 -6.59
CA SER A 90 24.73 -48.00 -5.94
C SER A 90 25.10 -48.40 -4.51
N CYS A 91 24.48 -49.45 -3.94
CA CYS A 91 24.82 -49.99 -2.62
C CYS A 91 26.17 -50.75 -2.64
N LYS A 92 27.27 -50.04 -2.37
CA LYS A 92 28.63 -50.62 -2.33
C LYS A 92 29.04 -51.20 -0.98
N TYR A 93 28.38 -50.80 0.11
CA TYR A 93 28.74 -51.19 1.48
C TYR A 93 27.53 -51.89 2.12
N GLY A 94 27.68 -53.18 2.45
CA GLY A 94 26.58 -54.09 2.78
C GLY A 94 25.59 -53.63 3.87
N SER A 95 24.42 -54.29 3.85
CA SER A 95 23.21 -54.03 4.64
C SER A 95 23.43 -53.73 6.13
N LEU A 96 22.75 -52.69 6.65
CA LEU A 96 22.62 -52.45 8.09
C LEU A 96 21.40 -53.20 8.63
N GLY A 97 21.63 -54.35 9.27
CA GLY A 97 20.61 -55.09 10.00
C GLY A 97 19.48 -55.72 9.16
N THR A 98 18.44 -56.20 9.84
CA THR A 98 17.35 -57.04 9.32
C THR A 98 16.32 -56.32 8.42
N ASN A 99 16.48 -55.02 8.18
CA ASN A 99 15.48 -54.20 7.46
C ASN A 99 15.78 -53.98 5.97
N GLY A 100 16.81 -54.62 5.40
CA GLY A 100 17.07 -54.56 3.95
C GLY A 100 17.42 -53.16 3.43
N LEU A 101 18.06 -52.32 4.24
CA LEU A 101 18.52 -50.97 3.88
C LEU A 101 20.05 -50.88 3.85
N CYS A 102 20.56 -49.99 3.00
CA CYS A 102 21.98 -49.76 2.76
C CYS A 102 22.35 -48.29 2.96
N CYS A 103 23.54 -48.04 3.54
CA CYS A 103 24.10 -46.69 3.66
C CYS A 103 25.12 -46.44 2.55
N ILE A 104 24.92 -45.38 1.78
CA ILE A 104 25.95 -44.84 0.89
C ILE A 104 26.68 -43.74 1.67
N GLN A 105 27.99 -43.87 1.87
CA GLN A 105 28.80 -42.77 2.41
C GLN A 105 28.77 -41.63 1.41
N SER A 106 28.11 -40.53 1.77
CA SER A 106 28.27 -39.28 1.05
C SER A 106 29.68 -38.77 1.33
N SER A 107 30.49 -38.63 0.27
CA SER A 107 31.72 -37.84 0.32
C SER A 107 31.31 -36.43 0.72
N ALA A 108 31.35 -36.09 2.00
CA ALA A 108 30.95 -34.79 2.52
C ALA A 108 32.19 -33.89 2.69
N PRO A 109 32.67 -33.19 1.65
CA PRO A 109 33.85 -32.33 1.72
C PRO A 109 33.64 -31.11 2.63
N TYR A 110 32.40 -30.81 3.05
CA TYR A 110 32.13 -29.75 4.02
C TYR A 110 32.38 -30.21 5.46
N ALA A 111 31.84 -31.36 5.87
CA ALA A 111 32.11 -31.94 7.19
C ALA A 111 33.62 -32.22 7.35
N ASP A 112 34.27 -32.72 6.30
CA ASP A 112 35.69 -33.04 6.30
C ASP A 112 36.60 -31.79 6.32
N ARG A 113 36.14 -30.67 5.73
CA ARG A 113 36.80 -29.35 5.85
C ARG A 113 36.57 -28.72 7.22
N VAL A 114 35.37 -28.81 7.78
CA VAL A 114 35.03 -28.27 9.11
C VAL A 114 35.73 -29.05 10.22
N ILE A 115 35.79 -30.39 10.12
CA ILE A 115 36.58 -31.24 11.04
C ILE A 115 38.06 -30.88 10.93
N ARG A 116 38.63 -30.74 9.72
CA ARG A 116 40.02 -30.30 9.54
C ARG A 116 40.29 -28.87 10.03
N TYR A 117 39.34 -27.97 9.90
CA TYR A 117 39.45 -26.60 10.40
C TYR A 117 39.41 -26.57 11.94
N ASN A 118 38.42 -27.24 12.55
CA ASN A 118 38.27 -27.32 14.00
C ASN A 118 39.42 -28.09 14.67
N LYS A 119 39.94 -29.14 14.02
CA LYS A 119 41.13 -29.86 14.47
C LYS A 119 42.37 -28.96 14.44
N ARG A 120 42.57 -28.17 13.39
CA ARG A 120 43.66 -27.19 13.31
C ARG A 120 43.53 -26.07 14.34
N GLN A 121 42.33 -25.58 14.62
CA GLN A 121 42.08 -24.61 15.69
C GLN A 121 42.39 -25.20 17.07
N HIS A 122 41.97 -26.44 17.33
CA HIS A 122 42.25 -27.14 18.58
C HIS A 122 43.75 -27.40 18.77
N GLU A 123 44.44 -27.86 17.74
CA GLU A 123 45.89 -28.08 17.74
C GLU A 123 46.65 -26.75 17.89
N ALA A 124 46.21 -25.65 17.27
CA ALA A 124 46.79 -24.33 17.47
C ALA A 124 46.61 -23.80 18.90
N LEU A 125 45.45 -24.07 19.52
CA LEU A 125 45.17 -23.72 20.92
C LEU A 125 45.98 -24.56 21.91
N GLN A 126 46.18 -25.86 21.64
CA GLN A 126 47.05 -26.73 22.43
C GLN A 126 48.53 -26.38 22.26
N ASN A 127 48.98 -26.06 21.04
CA ASN A 127 50.36 -25.72 20.73
C ASN A 127 50.76 -24.30 21.15
N SER A 128 49.81 -23.42 21.47
CA SER A 128 50.08 -22.11 22.09
C SER A 128 50.47 -22.21 23.57
N SER A 129 50.34 -23.40 24.18
CA SER A 129 50.65 -23.64 25.60
C SER A 129 51.93 -24.45 25.84
N MET A 130 52.64 -24.87 24.79
CA MET A 130 53.90 -25.61 24.94
C MET A 130 54.93 -25.20 23.87
N HIS A 131 55.49 -24.01 24.02
CA HIS A 131 56.88 -23.82 23.60
C HIS A 131 57.79 -24.54 24.58
N GLN A 132 58.22 -25.76 24.25
CA GLN A 132 59.62 -26.15 24.41
C GLN A 132 59.95 -27.47 23.68
N GLN A 133 60.78 -27.30 22.66
CA GLN A 133 61.84 -28.20 22.19
C GLN A 133 61.53 -29.32 21.17
N ARG A 134 62.38 -29.27 20.12
CA ARG A 134 62.64 -30.24 19.04
C ARG A 134 61.65 -30.25 17.88
N GLY A 135 61.93 -29.39 16.90
CA GLY A 135 61.37 -29.52 15.56
C GLY A 135 61.78 -30.85 14.91
N PRO A 136 60.87 -31.57 14.25
CA PRO A 136 61.21 -32.79 13.54
C PRO A 136 62.11 -32.46 12.34
N ASN A 137 63.22 -33.20 12.25
CA ASN A 137 64.27 -33.12 11.25
C ASN A 137 63.78 -33.71 9.90
N CYS A 138 63.83 -32.94 8.82
CA CYS A 138 63.36 -33.30 7.47
C CYS A 138 64.21 -34.37 6.74
N ALA A 139 65.24 -34.93 7.38
CA ALA A 139 66.20 -35.83 6.72
C ALA A 139 65.66 -37.23 6.33
N ASN A 140 64.46 -37.62 6.79
CA ASN A 140 63.93 -38.98 6.58
C ASN A 140 62.60 -39.06 5.82
N TYR A 141 62.16 -37.98 5.16
CA TYR A 141 60.96 -38.03 4.34
C TYR A 141 61.28 -38.56 2.94
N LYS A 142 60.82 -39.77 2.61
CA LYS A 142 60.71 -40.25 1.23
C LYS A 142 59.25 -40.14 0.77
N PRO A 143 58.93 -39.35 -0.26
CA PRO A 143 57.58 -39.24 -0.77
C PRO A 143 57.07 -40.58 -1.34
N SER A 144 55.78 -40.84 -1.14
CA SER A 144 55.06 -41.94 -1.75
C SER A 144 54.87 -41.68 -3.26
N PRO A 145 54.91 -42.70 -4.14
CA PRO A 145 54.76 -42.55 -5.60
C PRO A 145 53.37 -42.09 -6.09
N CYS A 146 52.48 -41.65 -5.20
CA CYS A 146 51.11 -41.25 -5.55
C CYS A 146 50.88 -39.74 -5.56
N ASP A 147 51.88 -38.94 -5.20
CA ASP A 147 51.75 -37.48 -5.22
C ASP A 147 52.21 -36.97 -6.58
N GLY A 148 51.24 -36.82 -7.47
CA GLY A 148 51.43 -36.23 -8.78
C GLY A 148 51.88 -34.79 -8.67
N ASP A 149 53.05 -34.51 -9.23
CA ASP A 149 53.54 -33.21 -9.72
C ASP A 149 53.02 -31.98 -8.95
N ASP A 150 53.61 -31.75 -7.77
CA ASP A 150 53.27 -30.66 -6.84
C ASP A 150 53.27 -29.26 -7.50
N ASN A 151 53.96 -29.07 -8.63
CA ASN A 151 53.93 -27.82 -9.40
C ASN A 151 52.59 -27.58 -10.10
N LYS A 152 51.92 -28.62 -10.60
CA LYS A 152 50.58 -28.48 -11.20
C LYS A 152 49.50 -28.25 -10.15
N VAL A 153 49.64 -28.87 -8.97
CA VAL A 153 48.72 -28.65 -7.85
C VAL A 153 48.80 -27.20 -7.39
N TYR A 154 50.01 -26.61 -7.34
CA TYR A 154 50.20 -25.20 -6.96
C TYR A 154 49.65 -24.23 -8.02
N GLU A 155 49.85 -24.50 -9.30
CA GLU A 155 49.30 -23.67 -10.40
C GLU A 155 47.77 -23.74 -10.48
N VAL A 156 47.19 -24.94 -10.40
CA VAL A 156 45.73 -25.13 -10.41
C VAL A 156 45.09 -24.56 -9.13
N ALA A 157 45.74 -24.71 -7.97
CA ALA A 157 45.25 -24.12 -6.72
C ALA A 157 45.30 -22.58 -6.75
N ASN A 158 46.33 -21.97 -7.34
CA ASN A 158 46.41 -20.52 -7.48
C ASN A 158 45.43 -19.99 -8.55
N ALA A 159 45.26 -20.68 -9.68
CA ALA A 159 44.26 -20.34 -10.67
C ALA A 159 42.84 -20.43 -10.09
N ALA A 160 42.51 -21.53 -9.42
CA ALA A 160 41.23 -21.69 -8.73
C ALA A 160 41.04 -20.69 -7.59
N ALA A 161 42.09 -20.32 -6.85
CA ALA A 161 42.01 -19.29 -5.80
C ALA A 161 41.75 -17.90 -6.37
N ASN A 162 42.38 -17.56 -7.51
CA ASN A 162 42.14 -16.29 -8.22
C ASN A 162 40.73 -16.23 -8.82
N ASP A 163 40.25 -17.33 -9.39
CA ASP A 163 38.87 -17.42 -9.92
C ASP A 163 37.84 -17.30 -8.79
N VAL A 164 38.08 -17.94 -7.64
CA VAL A 164 37.22 -17.80 -6.45
C VAL A 164 37.26 -16.38 -5.90
N GLN A 165 38.43 -15.73 -5.84
CA GLN A 165 38.51 -14.33 -5.42
C GLN A 165 37.77 -13.39 -6.37
N SER A 166 37.87 -13.63 -7.68
CA SER A 166 37.16 -12.87 -8.71
C SER A 166 35.64 -13.04 -8.58
N LEU A 167 35.15 -14.27 -8.43
CA LEU A 167 33.73 -14.57 -8.23
C LEU A 167 33.19 -13.95 -6.93
N VAL A 168 33.93 -14.08 -5.82
CA VAL A 168 33.54 -13.47 -4.54
C VAL A 168 33.53 -11.93 -4.63
N ALA A 169 34.46 -11.33 -5.38
CA ALA A 169 34.45 -9.89 -5.62
C ALA A 169 33.23 -9.46 -6.46
N GLN A 170 32.90 -10.19 -7.52
CA GLN A 170 31.72 -9.94 -8.35
C GLN A 170 30.40 -10.07 -7.57
N ASP A 171 30.25 -11.15 -6.78
CA ASP A 171 29.07 -11.36 -5.93
C ASP A 171 28.95 -10.28 -4.87
N LYS A 172 30.07 -9.87 -4.27
CA LYS A 172 30.09 -8.75 -3.30
C LYS A 172 29.64 -7.45 -3.95
N GLU A 173 30.12 -7.13 -5.14
CA GLU A 173 29.71 -5.92 -5.88
C GLU A 173 28.22 -5.96 -6.25
N ALA A 174 27.73 -7.12 -6.71
CA ALA A 174 26.31 -7.30 -7.03
C ALA A 174 25.42 -7.13 -5.79
N LEU A 175 25.78 -7.74 -4.66
CA LEU A 175 25.07 -7.61 -3.39
C LEU A 175 25.14 -6.17 -2.84
N GLN A 176 26.27 -5.49 -2.99
CA GLN A 176 26.40 -4.08 -2.64
C GLN A 176 25.49 -3.19 -3.52
N GLY A 177 25.37 -3.50 -4.81
CA GLY A 177 24.43 -2.84 -5.72
C GLY A 177 22.98 -2.98 -5.25
N ILE A 178 22.56 -4.21 -4.90
CA ILE A 178 21.21 -4.49 -4.38
C ILE A 178 20.98 -3.75 -3.05
N LEU A 179 21.95 -3.78 -2.13
CA LEU A 179 21.85 -3.09 -0.85
C LEU A 179 21.69 -1.57 -1.02
N ASN A 180 22.42 -0.97 -1.94
CA ASN A 180 22.32 0.46 -2.24
C ASN A 180 20.95 0.82 -2.84
N GLN A 181 20.42 -0.02 -3.75
CA GLN A 181 19.07 0.15 -4.28
C GLN A 181 18.00 0.04 -3.19
N GLN A 182 18.11 -0.96 -2.30
CA GLN A 182 17.17 -1.12 -1.18
C GLN A 182 17.24 0.06 -0.21
N ARG A 183 18.44 0.60 0.06
CA ARG A 183 18.61 1.78 0.92
C ARG A 183 17.92 3.01 0.32
N TYR A 184 18.08 3.24 -0.99
CA TYR A 184 17.41 4.33 -1.69
C TYR A 184 15.88 4.18 -1.64
N LEU A 185 15.36 2.97 -1.85
CA LEU A 185 13.92 2.71 -1.74
C LEU A 185 13.40 2.94 -0.32
N LEU A 186 14.17 2.52 0.69
CA LEU A 186 13.81 2.72 2.09
C LEU A 186 13.76 4.21 2.44
N GLU A 187 14.74 4.99 2.02
CA GLU A 187 14.80 6.44 2.23
C GLU A 187 13.59 7.14 1.57
N ASN A 188 13.27 6.79 0.33
CA ASN A 188 12.09 7.32 -0.34
C ASN A 188 10.79 7.00 0.41
N LYS A 189 10.66 5.78 0.92
CA LYS A 189 9.48 5.37 1.70
C LYS A 189 9.40 6.07 3.06
N GLN A 190 10.53 6.35 3.69
CA GLN A 190 10.58 7.15 4.91
C GLN A 190 10.17 8.61 4.66
N ASN A 191 10.63 9.21 3.56
CA ASN A 191 10.25 10.56 3.15
C ASN A 191 8.75 10.64 2.81
N GLU A 192 8.21 9.65 2.10
CA GLU A 192 6.79 9.55 1.79
C GLU A 192 5.95 9.43 3.06
N LYS A 193 6.37 8.59 4.01
CA LYS A 193 5.73 8.46 5.32
C LYS A 193 5.71 9.79 6.09
N ALA A 194 6.85 10.48 6.16
CA ALA A 194 6.95 11.77 6.84
C ALA A 194 6.03 12.84 6.22
N ARG A 195 5.91 12.83 4.88
CA ARG A 195 4.97 13.72 4.18
C ARG A 195 3.52 13.43 4.58
N ILE A 196 3.10 12.17 4.54
CA ILE A 196 1.75 11.74 4.91
C ILE A 196 1.46 12.08 6.39
N GLU A 197 2.42 11.89 7.29
CA GLU A 197 2.28 12.26 8.69
C GLU A 197 2.06 13.77 8.87
N ASN A 198 2.77 14.61 8.12
CA ASN A 198 2.57 16.05 8.13
C ASN A 198 1.18 16.44 7.59
N GLU A 199 0.74 15.84 6.48
CA GLU A 199 -0.61 16.05 5.92
C GLU A 199 -1.70 15.66 6.93
N ASN A 200 -1.55 14.52 7.61
CA ASN A 200 -2.50 14.08 8.64
C ASN A 200 -2.55 15.05 9.83
N ASN A 201 -1.41 15.60 10.26
CA ASN A 201 -1.38 16.60 11.33
C ASN A 201 -2.08 17.91 10.93
N GLN A 202 -1.94 18.34 9.67
CA GLN A 202 -2.66 19.51 9.14
C GLN A 202 -4.17 19.27 9.07
N LEU A 203 -4.60 18.08 8.62
CA LEU A 203 -6.01 17.70 8.60
C LEU A 203 -6.60 17.66 10.02
N GLN A 204 -5.85 17.14 10.99
CA GLN A 204 -6.29 17.10 12.38
C GLN A 204 -6.44 18.50 12.97
N THR A 205 -5.56 19.43 12.61
CA THR A 205 -5.66 20.85 13.03
C THR A 205 -6.94 21.47 12.47
N THR A 206 -7.19 21.31 11.17
CA THR A 206 -8.41 21.78 10.51
C THR A 206 -9.67 21.20 11.15
N LEU A 207 -9.65 19.90 11.48
CA LEU A 207 -10.78 19.24 12.14
C LEU A 207 -11.07 19.83 13.53
N ASN A 208 -10.03 20.13 14.31
CA ASN A 208 -10.17 20.75 15.62
C ASN A 208 -10.75 22.17 15.50
N ASP A 209 -10.26 22.96 14.54
CA ASP A 209 -10.76 24.33 14.29
C ASP A 209 -12.24 24.33 13.89
N LEU A 210 -12.64 23.44 12.98
CA LEU A 210 -14.04 23.29 12.57
C LEU A 210 -14.93 22.84 13.73
N THR A 211 -14.46 21.89 14.54
CA THR A 211 -15.18 21.43 15.74
C THR A 211 -15.36 22.58 16.74
N GLY A 212 -14.34 23.41 16.94
CA GLY A 212 -14.41 24.60 17.78
C GLY A 212 -15.39 25.65 17.25
N TYR A 213 -15.39 25.88 15.93
CA TYR A 213 -16.32 26.81 15.29
C TYR A 213 -17.78 26.35 15.42
N ILE A 214 -18.06 25.07 15.15
CA ILE A 214 -19.40 24.48 15.33
C ILE A 214 -19.84 24.60 16.80
N GLY A 215 -18.94 24.32 17.75
CA GLY A 215 -19.22 24.45 19.17
C GLY A 215 -19.60 25.87 19.59
N LYS A 216 -18.95 26.90 19.03
CA LYS A 216 -19.31 28.32 19.28
C LYS A 216 -20.70 28.65 18.73
N LEU A 217 -20.98 28.31 17.46
CA LEU A 217 -22.30 28.52 16.87
C LEU A 217 -23.40 27.84 17.69
N TYR A 218 -23.14 26.63 18.18
CA TYR A 218 -24.07 25.87 19.00
C TYR A 218 -24.38 26.59 20.32
N GLN A 219 -23.37 27.21 20.95
CA GLN A 219 -23.56 28.00 22.17
C GLN A 219 -24.28 29.33 21.88
N ASP A 220 -23.92 30.02 20.81
CA ASP A 220 -24.54 31.28 20.38
C ASP A 220 -26.03 31.09 20.08
N ASP A 221 -26.41 29.93 19.53
CA ASP A 221 -27.82 29.53 19.33
C ASP A 221 -28.53 29.12 20.63
N GLY A 222 -27.88 29.17 21.78
CA GLY A 222 -28.48 28.98 23.11
C GLY A 222 -28.64 27.53 23.54
N PHE A 223 -28.01 26.58 22.85
CA PHE A 223 -28.06 25.17 23.22
C PHE A 223 -27.17 24.89 24.46
N LYS A 224 -27.69 24.13 25.43
CA LYS A 224 -27.05 23.97 26.76
C LYS A 224 -26.18 22.71 26.92
N VAL A 225 -26.38 21.69 26.10
CA VAL A 225 -25.68 20.39 26.27
C VAL A 225 -24.90 20.06 25.00
N PRO A 226 -23.57 19.90 25.07
CA PRO A 226 -22.78 19.62 23.88
C PRO A 226 -23.14 18.23 23.32
N ALA A 227 -23.69 18.22 22.11
CA ALA A 227 -23.85 17.03 21.29
C ALA A 227 -22.58 16.78 20.46
N LYS A 228 -22.51 15.65 19.73
CA LYS A 228 -21.42 15.45 18.77
C LYS A 228 -21.48 16.50 17.66
N PRO A 229 -20.37 16.86 17.00
CA PRO A 229 -20.35 17.96 16.01
C PRO A 229 -21.38 17.81 14.89
N ASP A 230 -21.65 16.59 14.43
CA ASP A 230 -22.66 16.29 13.41
C ASP A 230 -24.09 16.50 13.92
N GLU A 231 -24.37 16.16 15.17
CA GLU A 231 -25.65 16.43 15.83
C GLU A 231 -25.84 17.92 16.13
N GLN A 232 -24.76 18.61 16.54
CA GLN A 232 -24.76 20.07 16.73
C GLN A 232 -25.16 20.78 15.44
N LEU A 233 -24.53 20.41 14.31
CA LEU A 233 -24.81 21.00 13.01
C LEU A 233 -26.27 20.81 12.58
N LYS A 234 -26.82 19.60 12.76
CA LYS A 234 -28.23 19.29 12.46
C LYS A 234 -29.19 20.16 13.28
N GLN A 235 -28.91 20.36 14.56
CA GLN A 235 -29.76 21.18 15.43
C GLN A 235 -29.69 22.66 15.06
N ILE A 236 -28.48 23.18 14.78
CA ILE A 236 -28.28 24.55 14.28
C ILE A 236 -29.11 24.78 13.01
N PHE A 237 -29.01 23.89 12.03
CA PHE A 237 -29.79 24.04 10.78
C PHE A 237 -31.29 23.96 11.02
N THR A 238 -31.76 23.00 11.83
CA THR A 238 -33.19 22.86 12.15
C THR A 238 -33.75 24.13 12.79
N LYS A 239 -33.00 24.74 13.73
CA LYS A 239 -33.40 25.98 14.37
C LYS A 239 -33.45 27.13 13.36
N ARG A 240 -32.41 27.30 12.56
CA ARG A 240 -32.36 28.37 11.54
C ARG A 240 -33.46 28.23 10.49
N ASP A 241 -33.79 27.02 10.08
CA ASP A 241 -34.90 26.78 9.15
C ASP A 241 -36.24 27.20 9.77
N ALA A 242 -36.44 26.94 11.06
CA ALA A 242 -37.62 27.40 11.79
C ALA A 242 -37.67 28.93 11.92
N ASP A 243 -36.55 29.58 12.28
CA ASP A 243 -36.45 31.03 12.41
C ASP A 243 -36.66 31.73 11.06
N ASN A 244 -36.09 31.18 9.99
CA ASN A 244 -36.27 31.67 8.62
C ASN A 244 -37.73 31.54 8.17
N LYS A 245 -38.38 30.42 8.48
CA LYS A 245 -39.81 30.22 8.19
C LYS A 245 -40.67 31.24 8.93
N ALA A 246 -40.42 31.47 10.22
CA ALA A 246 -41.16 32.46 11.01
C ALA A 246 -40.96 33.89 10.46
N THR A 247 -39.73 34.23 10.05
CA THR A 247 -39.42 35.52 9.42
C THR A 247 -40.15 35.67 8.09
N LEU A 248 -40.17 34.63 7.25
CA LEU A 248 -40.89 34.64 5.97
C LEU A 248 -42.40 34.84 6.17
N GLU A 249 -43.00 34.17 7.15
CA GLU A 249 -44.42 34.36 7.49
C GLU A 249 -44.73 35.81 7.93
N GLN A 250 -43.83 36.44 8.68
CA GLN A 250 -43.95 37.86 9.05
C GLN A 250 -43.87 38.78 7.83
N VAL A 251 -42.92 38.53 6.93
CA VAL A 251 -42.78 39.31 5.68
C VAL A 251 -44.04 39.22 4.84
N ILE A 252 -44.59 38.02 4.64
CA ILE A 252 -45.82 37.81 3.88
C ILE A 252 -47.00 38.57 4.49
N GLU A 253 -47.12 38.58 5.82
CA GLU A 253 -48.21 39.31 6.48
C GLU A 253 -48.05 40.83 6.36
N GLU A 254 -46.83 41.36 6.46
CA GLU A 254 -46.58 42.78 6.23
C GLU A 254 -46.81 43.18 4.75
N GLU A 255 -46.41 42.33 3.79
CA GLU A 255 -46.72 42.52 2.38
C GLU A 255 -48.24 42.59 2.13
N ARG A 256 -49.02 41.72 2.79
CA ARG A 256 -50.49 41.74 2.73
C ARG A 256 -51.08 43.03 3.29
N LYS A 257 -50.55 43.55 4.40
CA LYS A 257 -50.98 44.84 4.97
C LYS A 257 -50.67 45.99 4.04
N LEU A 258 -49.50 45.99 3.42
CA LEU A 258 -49.10 47.00 2.44
C LEU A 258 -50.00 46.98 1.20
N GLN A 259 -50.38 45.80 0.71
CA GLN A 259 -51.35 45.68 -0.39
C GLN A 259 -52.71 46.28 -0.03
N ASN A 260 -53.25 45.97 1.16
CA ASN A 260 -54.52 46.56 1.59
C ASN A 260 -54.44 48.10 1.69
N LEU A 261 -53.32 48.63 2.21
CA LEU A 261 -53.10 50.08 2.27
C LEU A 261 -53.02 50.70 0.87
N GLN A 262 -52.41 50.01 -0.11
CA GLN A 262 -52.40 50.48 -1.50
C GLN A 262 -53.81 50.52 -2.11
N GLU A 263 -54.66 49.52 -1.82
CA GLU A 263 -56.06 49.51 -2.26
C GLU A 263 -56.86 50.67 -1.63
N ASP A 264 -56.64 50.96 -0.35
CA ASP A 264 -57.32 52.07 0.33
C ASP A 264 -56.84 53.44 -0.21
N ILE A 265 -55.55 53.60 -0.48
CA ILE A 265 -55.02 54.81 -1.14
C ILE A 265 -55.68 55.00 -2.51
N ALA A 266 -55.78 53.93 -3.32
CA ALA A 266 -56.41 54.01 -4.64
C ALA A 266 -57.87 54.47 -4.57
N LYS A 267 -58.64 54.00 -3.56
CA LYS A 267 -60.02 54.47 -3.34
C LYS A 267 -60.07 55.95 -2.94
N ILE A 268 -59.18 56.39 -2.06
CA ILE A 268 -59.10 57.81 -1.65
C ILE A 268 -58.75 58.69 -2.86
N GLU A 269 -57.84 58.23 -3.72
CA GLU A 269 -57.49 58.94 -4.96
C GLU A 269 -58.69 59.07 -5.90
N GLU A 270 -59.51 58.02 -6.03
CA GLU A 270 -60.76 58.04 -6.81
C GLU A 270 -61.78 59.04 -6.21
N GLU A 271 -61.97 59.02 -4.89
CA GLU A 271 -62.86 59.96 -4.19
C GLU A 271 -62.40 61.42 -4.35
N LEU A 272 -61.08 61.67 -4.28
CA LEU A 272 -60.51 63.00 -4.51
C LEU A 272 -60.75 63.49 -5.95
N GLN A 273 -60.63 62.60 -6.94
CA GLN A 273 -60.94 62.94 -8.33
C GLN A 273 -62.41 63.30 -8.54
N ASP A 274 -63.36 62.56 -7.94
CA ASP A 274 -64.79 62.91 -7.99
C ASP A 274 -65.08 64.26 -7.33
N LEU A 275 -64.47 64.52 -6.16
CA LEU A 275 -64.60 65.78 -5.46
C LEU A 275 -64.07 66.96 -6.29
N ASP A 276 -62.92 66.80 -6.95
CA ASP A 276 -62.37 67.82 -7.84
C ASP A 276 -63.29 68.07 -9.05
N TYR A 277 -63.83 67.02 -9.66
CA TYR A 277 -64.81 67.16 -10.75
C TYR A 277 -66.05 67.95 -10.29
N ARG A 278 -66.57 67.63 -9.10
CA ARG A 278 -67.74 68.31 -8.53
C ARG A 278 -67.45 69.77 -8.21
N LYS A 279 -66.26 70.06 -7.68
CA LYS A 279 -65.80 71.42 -7.41
C LYS A 279 -65.74 72.25 -8.69
N GLU A 280 -65.11 71.75 -9.74
CA GLU A 280 -65.02 72.45 -11.04
C GLU A 280 -66.40 72.74 -11.63
N ARG A 281 -67.33 71.78 -11.54
CA ARG A 281 -68.72 71.99 -11.98
C ARG A 281 -69.42 73.10 -11.21
N LEU A 282 -69.33 73.10 -9.88
CA LEU A 282 -69.92 74.15 -9.04
C LEU A 282 -69.29 75.52 -9.32
N LEU A 283 -67.98 75.57 -9.55
CA LEU A 283 -67.28 76.80 -9.92
C LEU A 283 -67.83 77.36 -11.24
N GLY A 284 -68.05 76.49 -12.23
CA GLY A 284 -68.69 76.82 -13.50
C GLY A 284 -70.10 77.39 -13.31
N ASP A 285 -70.93 76.74 -12.49
CA ASP A 285 -72.30 77.19 -12.19
C ASP A 285 -72.31 78.56 -11.48
N ILE A 286 -71.40 78.78 -10.53
CA ILE A 286 -71.24 80.07 -9.83
C ILE A 286 -70.84 81.15 -10.82
N ASN A 287 -69.85 80.90 -11.68
CA ASN A 287 -69.39 81.88 -12.68
C ASN A 287 -70.52 82.26 -13.66
N ALA A 288 -71.32 81.29 -14.10
CA ALA A 288 -72.48 81.54 -14.97
C ALA A 288 -73.56 82.40 -14.28
N ARG A 289 -73.88 82.10 -13.02
CA ARG A 289 -74.83 82.91 -12.23
C ARG A 289 -74.31 84.32 -11.98
N ASN A 290 -73.02 84.46 -11.67
CA ASN A 290 -72.40 85.76 -11.44
C ASN A 290 -72.46 86.64 -12.71
N ALA A 291 -72.19 86.07 -13.89
CA ALA A 291 -72.33 86.78 -15.16
C ALA A 291 -73.78 87.25 -15.39
N THR A 292 -74.76 86.43 -15.03
CA THR A 292 -76.19 86.79 -15.12
C THR A 292 -76.55 87.94 -14.17
N VAL A 293 -76.05 87.93 -12.93
CA VAL A 293 -76.25 89.00 -11.96
C VAL A 293 -75.63 90.31 -12.45
N VAL A 294 -74.40 90.29 -12.94
CA VAL A 294 -73.73 91.48 -13.51
C VAL A 294 -74.55 92.07 -14.66
N GLU A 295 -75.11 91.23 -15.53
CA GLU A 295 -75.97 91.68 -16.63
C GLU A 295 -77.28 92.30 -16.12
N HIS A 296 -77.87 91.74 -15.06
CA HIS A 296 -79.04 92.34 -14.40
C HIS A 296 -78.71 93.68 -13.73
N GLU A 297 -77.58 93.79 -13.03
CA GLU A 297 -77.11 95.04 -12.43
C GLU A 297 -76.91 96.14 -13.48
N LYS A 298 -76.36 95.78 -14.65
CA LYS A 298 -76.23 96.71 -15.78
C LYS A 298 -77.59 97.22 -16.26
N LYS A 299 -78.56 96.31 -16.46
CA LYS A 299 -79.93 96.68 -16.87
C LYS A 299 -80.63 97.56 -15.83
N ILE A 300 -80.43 97.28 -14.54
CA ILE A 300 -80.97 98.09 -13.44
C ILE A 300 -80.42 99.52 -13.51
N LYS A 301 -79.11 99.69 -13.69
CA LYS A 301 -78.49 101.02 -13.85
C LYS A 301 -79.05 101.76 -15.07
N GLU A 302 -79.17 101.09 -16.22
CA GLU A 302 -79.76 101.69 -17.43
C GLU A 302 -81.22 102.14 -17.22
N LEU A 303 -82.00 101.39 -16.43
CA LEU A 303 -83.38 101.75 -16.09
C LEU A 303 -83.43 102.93 -15.11
N GLN A 304 -82.55 102.95 -14.09
CA GLN A 304 -82.43 104.07 -13.15
C GLN A 304 -82.10 105.37 -13.88
N GLU A 305 -81.12 105.36 -14.79
CA GLU A 305 -80.79 106.54 -15.62
C GLU A 305 -81.98 107.02 -16.48
N LYS A 306 -82.82 106.11 -16.96
CA LYS A 306 -84.03 106.45 -17.73
C LYS A 306 -85.12 107.06 -16.85
N ILE A 307 -85.23 106.64 -15.60
CA ILE A 307 -86.17 107.22 -14.62
C ILE A 307 -85.72 108.62 -14.23
N ASP A 308 -84.44 108.79 -13.91
CA ASP A 308 -83.86 110.08 -13.51
C ASP A 308 -83.93 111.14 -14.62
N LYS A 309 -83.97 110.74 -15.89
CA LYS A 309 -84.17 111.64 -17.05
C LYS A 309 -85.64 112.02 -17.31
N ARG A 310 -86.60 111.40 -16.62
CA ARG A 310 -88.05 111.61 -16.83
C ARG A 310 -88.74 112.30 -15.66
N GLY A 311 -88.10 112.39 -14.49
CA GLY A 311 -88.50 113.26 -13.38
C GLY A 311 -87.84 114.63 -13.50
#